data_AF-A0A2D7X733-F1
#
_entry.id   AF-A0A2D7X733-F1
#
_cell.length_a   1.000
_cell.length_b   1.000
_cell.length_c   1.000
_cell.angle_alpha   90.00
_cell.angle_beta   90.00
_cell.angle_gamma   90.00
#
_symmetry.space_group_name_H-M   'P 1'
#
loop_
_entity.id
_entity.type
_entity.pdbx_description
1 polymer ?
#
loop_
_entity_poly.entity_id
_entity_poly.type
_entity_poly.pdbx_seq_one_letter_code
_entity_poly.pdbx_strand_id
1 'polypeptide(L)'
;MCGIIAIARQKSSRIPPSAEGIKQSADLSNLGRIQDHQDILRCVKKLQKVKELISGAAGINTLISDSQFRSYLQGICSILTEDLENYESELVQTGMDSQKLEEINTDLIKLKDLLWHIEYDRIIVSQSVGELLGGRTGDRFIEIFLTVQQVLTGLDRLEVRGRDSAGIHLMIQNHGLDLKNLGVRQEIENRAADLNYKSGSVRILDNALSFVYKVASEIGELGDNSQELRKLILSDDLFYRALENENVTAVAIGHSRWASVGIISEPNTHPMNSELLESEDSPFVVAAANGDVDNFADLKRLRNLQIPKLITSDSKVIPALMSNELSSQHGSPLDLDEAFRKTVQTLDGSIAIIANTGLKPEKLYMALRGSGQGLYVGLSD
;
A
#
# COMPACT_ATOMS: atom_id res chain seq x y z
N MET A 1 9.48 10.78 13.09
CA MET A 1 8.03 10.89 12.81
C MET A 1 7.58 9.65 12.04
N CYS A 2 6.49 9.01 12.37
CA CYS A 2 6.06 7.81 11.64
C CYS A 2 5.45 8.14 10.25
N GLY A 3 5.19 7.10 9.45
CA GLY A 3 4.43 7.18 8.21
C GLY A 3 3.39 6.07 8.12
N ILE A 4 2.18 6.39 7.65
CA ILE A 4 1.11 5.42 7.35
C ILE A 4 0.80 5.50 5.85
N ILE A 5 0.58 4.35 5.22
CA ILE A 5 -0.06 4.23 3.92
C ILE A 5 -1.16 3.17 4.02
N ALA A 6 -2.32 3.43 3.41
CA ALA A 6 -3.37 2.42 3.31
C ALA A 6 -4.02 2.47 1.93
N ILE A 7 -4.37 1.30 1.41
CA ILE A 7 -4.96 1.16 0.09
C ILE A 7 -6.14 0.21 0.18
N ALA A 8 -7.33 0.70 -0.17
CA ALA A 8 -8.51 -0.10 -0.41
C ALA A 8 -8.81 -0.10 -1.91
N ARG A 9 -8.45 -1.19 -2.60
CA ARG A 9 -8.60 -1.31 -4.05
C ARG A 9 -9.91 -2.01 -4.40
N GLN A 10 -10.70 -1.39 -5.26
CA GLN A 10 -11.82 -2.06 -5.92
C GLN A 10 -11.34 -2.86 -7.13
N LYS A 11 -12.11 -3.88 -7.51
CA LYS A 11 -11.85 -4.66 -8.72
C LYS A 11 -11.85 -3.75 -9.95
N SER A 12 -10.79 -3.82 -10.73
CA SER A 12 -10.72 -3.10 -12.00
C SER A 12 -11.88 -3.52 -12.92
N SER A 13 -12.63 -2.54 -13.42
CA SER A 13 -13.64 -2.74 -14.47
C SER A 13 -13.03 -2.69 -15.88
N ARG A 14 -11.78 -2.22 -16.01
CA ARG A 14 -11.07 -2.12 -17.28
C ARG A 14 -10.53 -3.49 -17.69
N ILE A 15 -10.83 -3.87 -18.92
CA ILE A 15 -10.20 -5.01 -19.60
C ILE A 15 -8.74 -4.62 -19.93
N PRO A 16 -7.74 -5.45 -19.59
CA PRO A 16 -6.36 -5.23 -19.99
C PRO A 16 -6.24 -5.05 -21.51
N PRO A 17 -5.73 -3.90 -22.01
CA PRO A 17 -5.53 -3.71 -23.44
C PRO A 17 -4.42 -4.64 -23.96
N SER A 18 -4.50 -5.07 -25.22
CA SER A 18 -3.41 -5.80 -25.86
C SER A 18 -2.25 -4.88 -26.20
N ALA A 19 -1.02 -5.40 -26.18
CA ALA A 19 0.17 -4.66 -26.57
C ALA A 19 0.04 -4.06 -27.98
N GLU A 20 -0.45 -4.83 -28.95
CA GLU A 20 -0.68 -4.32 -30.31
C GLU A 20 -1.78 -3.26 -30.36
N GLY A 21 -2.84 -3.40 -29.56
CA GLY A 21 -3.86 -2.38 -29.43
C GLY A 21 -3.27 -1.05 -28.93
N ILE A 22 -2.33 -1.09 -28.00
CA ILE A 22 -1.63 0.11 -27.51
C ILE A 22 -0.72 0.69 -28.58
N LYS A 23 0.12 -0.13 -29.23
CA LYS A 23 1.05 0.32 -30.27
C LYS A 23 0.31 1.02 -31.42
N GLN A 24 -0.82 0.46 -31.85
CA GLN A 24 -1.66 1.04 -32.90
C GLN A 24 -2.36 2.31 -32.43
N SER A 25 -2.99 2.29 -31.24
CA SER A 25 -3.75 3.43 -30.73
C SER A 25 -2.89 4.66 -30.43
N ALA A 26 -1.65 4.45 -29.96
CA ALA A 26 -0.68 5.52 -29.72
C ALA A 26 0.23 5.78 -30.94
N ASP A 27 0.11 4.97 -32.00
CA ASP A 27 0.92 5.04 -33.23
C ASP A 27 2.43 5.12 -32.91
N LEU A 28 2.90 4.16 -32.12
CA LEU A 28 4.30 4.14 -31.61
C LEU A 28 5.33 3.88 -32.70
N SER A 29 4.92 3.29 -33.83
CA SER A 29 5.76 3.14 -35.03
C SER A 29 6.23 4.48 -35.61
N ASN A 30 5.45 5.55 -35.42
CA ASN A 30 5.75 6.89 -35.93
C ASN A 30 6.13 7.86 -34.80
N LEU A 31 6.72 7.37 -33.70
CA LEU A 31 7.15 8.21 -32.59
C LEU A 31 8.36 9.09 -32.97
N GLY A 32 9.31 8.52 -33.72
CA GLY A 32 10.52 9.22 -34.19
C GLY A 32 11.53 9.54 -33.08
N ARG A 33 12.54 10.34 -33.43
CA ARG A 33 13.49 10.98 -32.49
C ARG A 33 13.07 12.44 -32.25
N ILE A 34 13.63 13.08 -31.22
CA ILE A 34 13.40 14.51 -30.96
C ILE A 34 14.55 15.32 -31.57
N GLN A 35 14.23 16.21 -32.51
CA GLN A 35 15.15 17.16 -33.13
C GLN A 35 14.67 18.60 -32.93
N ASP A 36 13.35 18.82 -32.84
CA ASP A 36 12.75 20.13 -32.61
C ASP A 36 11.56 20.11 -31.63
N HIS A 37 10.98 21.28 -31.39
CA HIS A 37 9.83 21.43 -30.48
C HIS A 37 8.55 20.73 -31.01
N GLN A 38 8.38 20.57 -32.32
CA GLN A 38 7.23 19.83 -32.87
C GLN A 38 7.34 18.34 -32.57
N ASP A 39 8.55 17.79 -32.56
CA ASP A 39 8.78 16.41 -32.14
C ASP A 39 8.42 16.19 -30.66
N ILE A 40 8.70 17.15 -29.78
CA ILE A 40 8.29 17.11 -28.37
C ILE A 40 6.77 17.04 -28.28
N LEU A 41 6.06 17.94 -28.96
CA LEU A 41 4.59 17.95 -28.97
C LEU A 41 4.00 16.63 -29.50
N ARG A 42 4.61 16.06 -30.55
CA ARG A 42 4.24 14.74 -31.08
C ARG A 42 4.42 13.65 -30.02
N CYS A 43 5.58 13.61 -29.36
CA CYS A 43 5.89 12.62 -28.33
C CYS A 43 4.94 12.74 -27.14
N VAL A 44 4.68 13.96 -26.64
CA VAL A 44 3.71 14.22 -25.56
C VAL A 44 2.35 13.63 -25.91
N LYS A 45 1.82 13.92 -27.10
CA LYS A 45 0.51 13.41 -27.53
C LYS A 45 0.45 11.87 -27.54
N LYS A 46 1.48 11.23 -28.08
CA LYS A 46 1.53 9.77 -28.21
C LYS A 46 1.74 9.08 -26.85
N LEU A 47 2.67 9.57 -26.04
CA LEU A 47 2.96 9.01 -24.72
C LEU A 47 1.86 9.28 -23.70
N GLN A 48 1.14 10.40 -23.81
CA GLN A 48 -0.08 10.63 -23.04
C GLN A 48 -1.11 9.52 -23.31
N LYS A 49 -1.25 9.09 -24.57
CA LYS A 49 -2.15 7.98 -24.91
C LYS A 49 -1.65 6.64 -24.35
N VAL A 50 -0.35 6.39 -24.40
CA VAL A 50 0.25 5.21 -23.74
C VAL A 50 -0.05 5.22 -22.26
N LYS A 51 0.25 6.32 -21.55
CA LYS A 51 -0.03 6.51 -20.12
C LYS A 51 -1.47 6.14 -19.77
N GLU A 52 -2.45 6.68 -20.49
CA GLU A 52 -3.88 6.37 -20.27
C GLU A 52 -4.16 4.86 -20.39
N LEU A 53 -3.65 4.23 -21.46
CA LEU A 53 -3.90 2.83 -21.73
C LEU A 53 -3.22 1.91 -20.71
N ILE A 54 -1.99 2.23 -20.28
CA ILE A 54 -1.26 1.43 -19.30
C ILE A 54 -1.50 1.82 -17.84
N SER A 55 -2.42 2.76 -17.57
CA SER A 55 -2.78 3.15 -16.20
C SER A 55 -3.58 2.07 -15.47
N GLY A 56 -3.55 2.11 -14.13
CA GLY A 56 -4.34 1.21 -13.27
C GLY A 56 -3.90 -0.26 -13.30
N ALA A 57 -4.70 -1.14 -12.72
CA ALA A 57 -4.35 -2.57 -12.67
C ALA A 57 -4.37 -3.23 -14.05
N ALA A 58 -5.32 -2.86 -14.90
CA ALA A 58 -5.43 -3.37 -16.26
C ALA A 58 -4.16 -3.14 -17.09
N GLY A 59 -3.52 -1.98 -16.94
CA GLY A 59 -2.26 -1.71 -17.62
C GLY A 59 -1.05 -2.45 -17.02
N ILE A 60 -0.99 -2.63 -15.69
CA ILE A 60 0.03 -3.50 -15.08
C ILE A 60 -0.11 -4.92 -15.60
N ASN A 61 -1.34 -5.42 -15.73
CA ASN A 61 -1.61 -6.74 -16.30
C ASN A 61 -1.03 -6.86 -17.71
N THR A 62 -1.31 -5.92 -18.61
CA THR A 62 -0.71 -5.90 -19.95
C THR A 62 0.82 -5.96 -19.91
N LEU A 63 1.46 -5.18 -19.04
CA LEU A 63 2.93 -5.12 -18.93
C LEU A 63 3.55 -6.38 -18.30
N ILE A 64 2.79 -7.12 -17.49
CA ILE A 64 3.22 -8.40 -16.93
C ILE A 64 3.05 -9.52 -17.95
N SER A 65 1.90 -9.54 -18.64
CA SER A 65 1.56 -10.57 -19.61
C SER A 65 2.38 -10.48 -20.91
N ASP A 66 2.88 -9.29 -21.27
CA ASP A 66 3.72 -9.09 -22.44
C ASP A 66 5.06 -8.42 -22.07
N SER A 67 6.05 -9.25 -21.73
CA SER A 67 7.40 -8.79 -21.37
C SER A 67 8.13 -8.14 -22.55
N GLN A 68 7.86 -8.56 -23.79
CA GLN A 68 8.46 -7.96 -24.98
C GLN A 68 7.97 -6.53 -25.18
N PHE A 69 6.67 -6.32 -25.01
CA PHE A 69 6.08 -4.98 -25.06
C PHE A 69 6.59 -4.08 -23.94
N ARG A 70 6.73 -4.61 -22.73
CA ARG A 70 7.33 -3.88 -21.61
C ARG A 70 8.76 -3.42 -21.94
N SER A 71 9.61 -4.32 -22.44
CA SER A 71 10.98 -3.97 -22.86
C SER A 71 10.99 -2.98 -24.04
N TYR A 72 10.04 -3.09 -24.97
CA TYR A 72 9.89 -2.14 -26.07
C TYR A 72 9.56 -0.72 -25.56
N LEU A 73 8.63 -0.57 -24.61
CA LEU A 73 8.33 0.72 -24.00
C LEU A 73 9.53 1.27 -23.22
N GLN A 74 10.28 0.41 -22.52
CA GLN A 74 11.49 0.82 -21.82
C GLN A 74 12.53 1.39 -22.80
N GLY A 75 12.75 0.72 -23.94
CA GLY A 75 13.65 1.20 -24.99
C GLY A 75 13.22 2.54 -25.56
N ILE A 76 11.92 2.76 -25.77
CA ILE A 76 11.38 4.07 -26.16
C ILE A 76 11.72 5.14 -25.11
N CYS A 77 11.51 4.84 -23.82
CA CYS A 77 11.76 5.82 -22.76
C CYS A 77 13.24 6.21 -22.71
N SER A 78 14.15 5.23 -22.74
CA SER A 78 15.60 5.49 -22.74
C SER A 78 16.04 6.35 -23.93
N ILE A 79 15.53 6.05 -25.13
CA ILE A 79 15.81 6.82 -26.35
C ILE A 79 15.36 8.28 -26.23
N LEU A 80 14.12 8.51 -25.77
CA LEU A 80 13.57 9.86 -25.69
C LEU A 80 14.18 10.67 -24.55
N THR A 81 14.57 10.04 -23.44
CA THR A 81 15.31 10.71 -22.37
C THR A 81 16.65 11.22 -22.88
N GLU A 82 17.41 10.41 -23.63
CA GLU A 82 18.67 10.84 -24.25
C GLU A 82 18.46 12.00 -25.25
N ASP A 83 17.44 11.90 -26.11
CA ASP A 83 17.13 12.99 -27.04
C ASP A 83 16.78 14.30 -26.32
N LEU A 84 16.04 14.22 -25.20
CA LEU A 84 15.66 15.41 -24.42
C LEU A 84 16.87 16.09 -23.80
N GLU A 85 17.81 15.33 -23.23
CA GLU A 85 19.04 15.88 -22.65
C GLU A 85 19.89 16.60 -23.71
N ASN A 86 19.97 16.04 -24.92
CA ASN A 86 20.65 16.67 -26.05
C ASN A 86 19.94 17.96 -26.48
N TYR A 87 18.63 17.91 -26.67
CA TYR A 87 17.82 19.07 -27.08
C TYR A 87 17.90 20.23 -26.07
N GLU A 88 17.84 19.92 -24.77
CA GLU A 88 18.00 20.94 -23.71
C GLU A 88 19.39 21.58 -23.71
N SER A 89 20.43 20.79 -23.96
CA SER A 89 21.80 21.29 -24.04
C SER A 89 21.99 22.26 -25.21
N GLU A 90 21.33 22.02 -26.34
CA GLU A 90 21.34 22.91 -27.50
C GLU A 90 20.54 24.20 -27.24
N LEU A 91 19.40 24.11 -26.56
CA LEU A 91 18.57 25.27 -26.20
C LEU A 91 19.34 26.33 -25.41
N VAL A 92 20.16 25.90 -24.44
CA VAL A 92 20.99 26.80 -23.59
C VAL A 92 21.97 27.63 -24.43
N GLN A 93 22.37 27.15 -25.60
CA GLN A 93 23.34 27.83 -26.47
C GLN A 93 22.68 28.83 -27.43
N THR A 94 21.35 28.83 -27.53
CA THR A 94 20.61 29.67 -28.47
C THR A 94 20.01 30.90 -27.77
N GLY A 95 20.30 32.10 -28.29
CA GLY A 95 19.73 33.37 -27.82
C GLY A 95 18.27 33.53 -28.25
N MET A 96 17.37 32.69 -27.71
CA MET A 96 15.95 32.68 -28.03
C MET A 96 15.14 33.73 -27.26
N ASP A 97 14.00 34.09 -27.84
CA ASP A 97 12.97 34.91 -27.20
C ASP A 97 12.42 34.23 -25.93
N SER A 98 12.21 35.03 -24.87
CA SER A 98 11.85 34.51 -23.54
C SER A 98 10.48 33.83 -23.52
N GLN A 99 9.50 34.36 -24.27
CA GLN A 99 8.16 33.77 -24.29
C GLN A 99 8.18 32.39 -24.95
N LYS A 100 8.91 32.27 -26.07
CA LYS A 100 9.05 31.00 -26.77
C LYS A 100 9.82 29.95 -25.94
N LEU A 101 10.80 30.38 -25.14
CA LEU A 101 11.51 29.49 -24.21
C LEU A 101 10.58 28.95 -23.10
N GLU A 102 9.70 29.77 -22.55
CA GLU A 102 8.72 29.31 -21.55
C GLU A 102 7.74 28.27 -22.11
N GLU A 103 7.29 28.45 -23.35
CA GLU A 103 6.43 27.48 -24.05
C GLU A 103 7.15 26.13 -24.22
N ILE A 104 8.39 26.15 -24.74
CA ILE A 104 9.19 24.93 -24.92
C ILE A 104 9.44 24.25 -23.57
N ASN A 105 9.85 25.00 -22.55
CA ASN A 105 10.12 24.46 -21.23
C ASN A 105 8.89 23.78 -20.61
N THR A 106 7.70 24.36 -20.82
CA THR A 106 6.43 23.77 -20.36
C THR A 106 6.18 22.40 -20.99
N ASP A 107 6.44 22.23 -22.29
CA ASP A 107 6.23 20.96 -22.98
C ASP A 107 7.34 19.94 -22.71
N LEU A 108 8.58 20.39 -22.48
CA LEU A 108 9.67 19.55 -22.00
C LEU A 108 9.34 18.90 -20.65
N ILE A 109 8.84 19.69 -19.69
CA ILE A 109 8.43 19.20 -18.37
C ILE A 109 7.33 18.15 -18.53
N LYS A 110 6.31 18.41 -19.35
CA LYS A 110 5.23 17.43 -19.61
C LYS A 110 5.78 16.12 -20.18
N LEU A 111 6.73 16.18 -21.12
CA LEU A 111 7.29 14.97 -21.71
C LEU A 111 8.15 14.20 -20.69
N LYS A 112 8.96 14.90 -19.90
CA LYS A 112 9.73 14.30 -18.80
C LYS A 112 8.83 13.61 -17.79
N ASP A 113 7.73 14.25 -17.39
CA ASP A 113 6.75 13.66 -16.47
C ASP A 113 6.10 12.40 -17.07
N LEU A 114 5.78 12.40 -18.37
CA LEU A 114 5.24 11.23 -19.07
C LEU A 114 6.24 10.07 -19.12
N LEU A 115 7.49 10.35 -19.48
CA LEU A 115 8.56 9.36 -19.51
C LEU A 115 8.79 8.78 -18.12
N TRP A 116 8.90 9.65 -17.11
CA TRP A 116 9.07 9.24 -15.72
C TRP A 116 7.91 8.36 -15.25
N HIS A 117 6.66 8.75 -15.56
CA HIS A 117 5.50 7.95 -15.20
C HIS A 117 5.53 6.56 -15.87
N ILE A 118 5.78 6.49 -17.18
CA ILE A 118 5.82 5.21 -17.90
C ILE A 118 6.94 4.32 -17.35
N GLU A 119 8.12 4.86 -17.11
CA GLU A 119 9.28 4.10 -16.65
C GLU A 119 9.15 3.67 -15.17
N TYR A 120 8.96 4.63 -14.27
CA TYR A 120 9.04 4.41 -12.83
C TYR A 120 7.71 3.94 -12.22
N ASP A 121 6.57 4.49 -12.63
CA ASP A 121 5.28 4.12 -12.03
C ASP A 121 4.62 2.91 -12.71
N ARG A 122 5.03 2.57 -13.94
CA ARG A 122 4.42 1.49 -14.72
C ARG A 122 5.40 0.35 -14.98
N ILE A 123 6.50 0.58 -15.70
CA ILE A 123 7.43 -0.49 -16.10
C ILE A 123 8.10 -1.10 -14.87
N ILE A 124 8.76 -0.31 -14.03
CA ILE A 124 9.44 -0.81 -12.82
C ILE A 124 8.42 -1.48 -11.88
N VAL A 125 7.27 -0.84 -11.63
CA VAL A 125 6.20 -1.42 -10.81
C VAL A 125 5.73 -2.78 -11.37
N SER A 126 5.55 -2.90 -12.68
CA SER A 126 5.14 -4.17 -13.30
C SER A 126 6.18 -5.28 -13.13
N GLN A 127 7.48 -4.95 -13.13
CA GLN A 127 8.55 -5.90 -12.85
C GLN A 127 8.49 -6.36 -11.39
N SER A 128 8.41 -5.43 -10.44
CA SER A 128 8.34 -5.76 -9.01
C SER A 128 7.06 -6.53 -8.62
N VAL A 129 5.93 -6.26 -9.28
CA VAL A 129 4.71 -7.07 -9.15
C VAL A 129 4.91 -8.46 -9.77
N GLY A 130 5.58 -8.55 -10.93
CA GLY A 130 5.95 -9.82 -11.55
C GLY A 130 6.80 -10.72 -10.64
N GLU A 131 7.74 -10.14 -9.91
CA GLU A 131 8.54 -10.85 -8.90
C GLU A 131 7.66 -11.38 -7.75
N LEU A 132 6.77 -10.53 -7.21
CA LEU A 132 5.84 -10.93 -6.14
C LEU A 132 4.87 -12.04 -6.58
N LEU A 133 4.50 -12.09 -7.85
CA LEU A 133 3.65 -13.15 -8.38
C LEU A 133 4.34 -14.52 -8.38
N GLY A 134 5.67 -14.56 -8.52
CA GLY A 134 6.42 -15.82 -8.56
C GLY A 134 5.96 -16.77 -9.67
N GLY A 135 5.57 -16.24 -10.84
CA GLY A 135 5.04 -17.01 -11.96
C GLY A 135 3.53 -17.30 -11.93
N ARG A 136 2.82 -16.92 -10.86
CA ARG A 136 1.36 -17.02 -10.79
C ARG A 136 0.69 -16.01 -11.73
N THR A 137 -0.50 -16.35 -12.19
CA THR A 137 -1.27 -15.53 -13.14
C THR A 137 -2.68 -15.30 -12.60
N GLY A 138 -3.37 -14.30 -13.15
CA GLY A 138 -4.75 -13.95 -12.79
C GLY A 138 -4.89 -12.49 -12.38
N ASP A 139 -5.97 -11.86 -12.86
CA ASP A 139 -6.18 -10.42 -12.70
C ASP A 139 -6.26 -9.99 -11.24
N ARG A 140 -6.95 -10.78 -10.39
CA ARG A 140 -7.05 -10.49 -8.96
C ARG A 140 -5.71 -10.62 -8.23
N PHE A 141 -4.91 -11.61 -8.60
CA PHE A 141 -3.55 -11.77 -8.08
C PHE A 141 -2.72 -10.52 -8.38
N ILE A 142 -2.73 -10.08 -9.64
CA ILE A 142 -2.02 -8.87 -10.09
C ILE A 142 -2.52 -7.63 -9.34
N GLU A 143 -3.82 -7.48 -9.15
CA GLU A 143 -4.40 -6.35 -8.41
C GLU A 143 -3.98 -6.29 -6.94
N ILE A 144 -3.96 -7.44 -6.26
CA ILE A 144 -3.53 -7.52 -4.86
C ILE A 144 -2.03 -7.27 -4.76
N PHE A 145 -1.21 -7.87 -5.61
CA PHE A 145 0.23 -7.63 -5.57
C PHE A 145 0.64 -6.24 -6.02
N LEU A 146 -0.14 -5.58 -6.89
CA LEU A 146 0.00 -4.16 -7.16
C LEU A 146 -0.26 -3.33 -5.88
N THR A 147 -1.27 -3.71 -5.10
CA THR A 147 -1.59 -3.05 -3.83
C THR A 147 -0.45 -3.23 -2.82
N VAL A 148 0.06 -4.46 -2.67
CA VAL A 148 1.22 -4.77 -1.82
C VAL A 148 2.46 -3.98 -2.27
N GLN A 149 2.77 -3.98 -3.57
CA GLN A 149 3.89 -3.23 -4.13
C GLN A 149 3.78 -1.74 -3.84
N GLN A 150 2.61 -1.15 -4.02
CA GLN A 150 2.38 0.27 -3.74
C GLN A 150 2.54 0.61 -2.26
N VAL A 151 2.11 -0.28 -1.36
CA VAL A 151 2.36 -0.14 0.08
C VAL A 151 3.86 -0.19 0.37
N LEU A 152 4.59 -1.18 -0.15
CA LEU A 152 6.05 -1.30 0.05
C LEU A 152 6.80 -0.06 -0.47
N THR A 153 6.52 0.39 -1.69
CA THR A 153 7.12 1.63 -2.24
C THR A 153 6.70 2.87 -1.43
N GLY A 154 5.48 2.88 -0.88
CA GLY A 154 5.05 3.93 0.04
C GLY A 154 5.85 3.95 1.33
N LEU A 155 6.15 2.77 1.89
CA LEU A 155 6.99 2.63 3.07
C LEU A 155 8.41 3.13 2.79
N ASP A 156 9.03 2.75 1.67
CA ASP A 156 10.36 3.24 1.27
C ASP A 156 10.45 4.76 1.28
N ARG A 157 9.42 5.44 0.73
CA ARG A 157 9.35 6.91 0.71
C ARG A 157 9.13 7.51 2.09
N LEU A 158 8.54 6.76 3.02
CA LEU A 158 8.22 7.20 4.39
C LEU A 158 9.29 6.84 5.41
N GLU A 159 10.23 5.94 5.11
CA GLU A 159 11.30 5.52 6.03
C GLU A 159 12.21 6.67 6.47
N VAL A 160 12.38 7.69 5.63
CA VAL A 160 13.11 8.91 5.99
C VAL A 160 12.53 9.62 7.23
N ARG A 161 11.24 9.36 7.53
CA ARG A 161 10.58 9.90 8.72
C ARG A 161 10.76 8.97 9.94
N GLY A 162 10.74 7.66 9.73
CA GLY A 162 10.75 6.60 10.76
C GLY A 162 11.15 5.25 10.20
N ARG A 163 12.20 4.63 10.75
CA ARG A 163 12.83 3.43 10.20
C ARG A 163 13.08 2.29 11.19
N ASP A 164 12.80 2.50 12.47
CA ASP A 164 13.11 1.53 13.53
C ASP A 164 12.36 0.21 13.34
N SER A 165 11.20 0.30 12.69
CA SER A 165 10.38 -0.87 12.34
C SER A 165 9.39 -0.50 11.26
N ALA A 166 8.96 -1.50 10.49
CA ALA A 166 7.85 -1.35 9.55
C ALA A 166 6.97 -2.60 9.54
N GLY A 167 5.71 -2.42 9.18
CA GLY A 167 4.79 -3.53 9.04
C GLY A 167 3.75 -3.29 7.97
N ILE A 168 3.22 -4.39 7.45
CA ILE A 168 2.12 -4.42 6.50
C ILE A 168 1.08 -5.42 6.99
N HIS A 169 -0.16 -4.96 7.07
CA HIS A 169 -1.34 -5.77 7.32
C HIS A 169 -2.15 -5.90 6.04
N LEU A 170 -2.70 -7.10 5.82
CA LEU A 170 -3.58 -7.42 4.71
C LEU A 170 -4.86 -8.06 5.26
N MET A 171 -5.99 -7.39 5.03
CA MET A 171 -7.32 -7.93 5.30
C MET A 171 -7.88 -8.54 4.02
N ILE A 172 -7.97 -9.87 3.96
CA ILE A 172 -8.32 -10.63 2.76
C ILE A 172 -9.77 -11.14 2.87
N GLN A 173 -10.65 -10.76 1.94
CA GLN A 173 -12.00 -11.33 1.85
C GLN A 173 -12.08 -12.31 0.68
N ASN A 174 -13.10 -13.19 0.73
CA ASN A 174 -13.34 -14.21 -0.29
C ASN A 174 -12.07 -15.05 -0.57
N HIS A 175 -11.36 -15.45 0.49
CA HIS A 175 -10.10 -16.18 0.36
C HIS A 175 -10.30 -17.58 -0.26
N GLY A 176 -9.23 -18.12 -0.85
CA GLY A 176 -9.19 -19.45 -1.47
C GLY A 176 -8.97 -20.63 -0.50
N LEU A 177 -8.67 -20.37 0.78
CA LEU A 177 -8.34 -21.45 1.72
C LEU A 177 -9.53 -22.38 2.02
N ASP A 178 -9.29 -23.69 1.94
CA ASP A 178 -10.19 -24.72 2.49
C ASP A 178 -9.95 -24.89 3.98
N LEU A 179 -10.77 -24.21 4.80
CA LEU A 179 -10.67 -24.29 6.26
C LEU A 179 -11.11 -25.65 6.85
N LYS A 180 -11.66 -26.56 6.03
CA LYS A 180 -11.95 -27.94 6.46
C LYS A 180 -10.72 -28.84 6.36
N ASN A 181 -9.70 -28.43 5.58
CA ASN A 181 -8.45 -29.14 5.50
C ASN A 181 -7.68 -29.03 6.83
N LEU A 182 -7.41 -30.18 7.46
CA LEU A 182 -6.74 -30.25 8.76
C LEU A 182 -5.36 -29.59 8.77
N GLY A 183 -4.59 -29.72 7.68
CA GLY A 183 -3.26 -29.12 7.57
C GLY A 183 -3.31 -27.60 7.54
N VAL A 184 -4.21 -27.05 6.71
CA VAL A 184 -4.45 -25.59 6.62
C VAL A 184 -4.92 -25.04 7.97
N ARG A 185 -5.88 -25.73 8.61
CA ARG A 185 -6.41 -25.33 9.92
C ARG A 185 -5.31 -25.32 10.99
N GLN A 186 -4.51 -26.37 11.09
CA GLN A 186 -3.43 -26.46 12.07
C GLN A 186 -2.37 -25.36 11.85
N GLU A 187 -2.02 -25.08 10.60
CA GLU A 187 -1.09 -24.00 10.25
C GLU A 187 -1.62 -22.63 10.71
N ILE A 188 -2.90 -22.35 10.47
CA ILE A 188 -3.53 -21.10 10.94
C ILE A 188 -3.62 -21.05 12.45
N GLU A 189 -4.04 -22.13 13.12
CA GLU A 189 -4.15 -22.18 14.59
C GLU A 189 -2.80 -21.89 15.27
N ASN A 190 -1.69 -22.43 14.73
CA ASN A 190 -0.34 -22.14 15.22
C ASN A 190 0.01 -20.64 15.09
N ARG A 191 -0.37 -20.01 13.97
CA ARG A 191 -0.14 -18.57 13.71
C ARG A 191 -1.11 -17.67 14.47
N ALA A 192 -2.29 -18.18 14.82
CA ALA A 192 -3.31 -17.49 15.59
C ALA A 192 -2.96 -17.41 17.08
N ALA A 193 -2.23 -18.40 17.60
CA ALA A 193 -1.84 -18.48 19.00
C ALA A 193 -0.89 -17.35 19.49
N ASP A 194 -0.23 -16.61 18.58
CA ASP A 194 0.63 -15.50 18.97
C ASP A 194 -0.18 -14.25 19.36
N LEU A 195 -0.43 -14.10 20.66
CA LEU A 195 -1.10 -12.92 21.23
C LEU A 195 -0.29 -11.62 21.09
N ASN A 196 1.02 -11.70 20.79
CA ASN A 196 1.84 -10.51 20.56
C ASN A 196 1.72 -9.97 19.13
N TYR A 197 0.99 -10.67 18.26
CA TYR A 197 0.70 -10.27 16.89
C TYR A 197 1.96 -9.86 16.11
N LYS A 198 3.00 -10.72 16.21
CA LYS A 198 4.28 -10.55 15.52
C LYS A 198 4.18 -10.91 14.04
N SER A 199 5.30 -10.78 13.33
CA SER A 199 5.40 -11.12 11.91
C SER A 199 4.90 -12.54 11.64
N GLY A 200 4.10 -12.70 10.58
CA GLY A 200 3.50 -13.97 10.22
C GLY A 200 2.25 -14.31 11.02
N SER A 201 1.73 -13.47 11.92
CA SER A 201 0.45 -13.77 12.58
C SER A 201 -0.72 -13.80 11.59
N VAL A 202 -1.66 -14.73 11.79
CA VAL A 202 -2.90 -14.86 11.02
C VAL A 202 -4.10 -14.93 11.96
N ARG A 203 -5.23 -14.32 11.56
CA ARG A 203 -6.53 -14.48 12.23
C ARG A 203 -7.62 -14.85 11.24
N ILE A 204 -8.44 -15.81 11.63
CA ILE A 204 -9.69 -16.15 10.92
C ILE A 204 -10.79 -15.27 11.49
N LEU A 205 -11.51 -14.59 10.60
CA LEU A 205 -12.67 -13.75 10.90
C LEU A 205 -13.87 -14.31 10.11
N ASP A 206 -15.08 -13.90 10.45
CA ASP A 206 -16.30 -14.46 9.82
C ASP A 206 -16.30 -14.38 8.28
N ASN A 207 -15.82 -13.26 7.73
CA ASN A 207 -15.83 -12.99 6.29
C ASN A 207 -14.44 -12.61 5.74
N ALA A 208 -13.37 -12.83 6.49
CA ALA A 208 -12.03 -12.41 6.10
C ALA A 208 -10.91 -13.17 6.83
N LEU A 209 -9.70 -13.05 6.30
CA LEU A 209 -8.45 -13.39 6.98
C LEU A 209 -7.64 -12.12 7.22
N SER A 210 -7.02 -12.02 8.40
CA SER A 210 -6.03 -10.98 8.69
C SER A 210 -4.64 -11.59 8.61
N PHE A 211 -3.79 -11.10 7.71
CA PHE A 211 -2.35 -11.40 7.66
C PHE A 211 -1.55 -10.18 8.10
N VAL A 212 -0.45 -10.38 8.83
CA VAL A 212 0.47 -9.29 9.19
C VAL A 212 1.93 -9.71 9.04
N TYR A 213 2.74 -8.83 8.48
CA TYR A 213 4.19 -8.96 8.38
C TYR A 213 4.81 -7.75 9.05
N LYS A 214 5.80 -8.00 9.89
CA LYS A 214 6.44 -6.96 10.71
C LYS A 214 7.93 -7.21 10.76
N VAL A 215 8.67 -6.12 10.77
CA VAL A 215 10.12 -6.13 10.99
C VAL A 215 10.45 -5.03 11.99
N ALA A 216 11.48 -5.25 12.78
CA ALA A 216 12.01 -4.27 13.71
C ALA A 216 13.53 -4.40 13.76
N SER A 217 14.23 -3.29 13.54
CA SER A 217 15.67 -3.22 13.64
C SER A 217 16.08 -1.90 14.26
N GLU A 218 16.86 -1.94 15.33
CA GLU A 218 17.39 -0.73 15.99
C GLU A 218 18.37 0.03 15.09
N ILE A 219 19.01 -0.66 14.14
CA ILE A 219 19.98 -0.11 13.20
C ILE A 219 19.66 -0.67 11.80
N GLY A 220 19.44 0.20 10.83
CA GLY A 220 19.16 -0.19 9.45
C GLY A 220 19.38 0.96 8.46
N GLU A 221 19.58 0.60 7.19
CA GLU A 221 19.68 1.50 6.05
C GLU A 221 18.31 1.74 5.40
N LEU A 222 18.22 2.79 4.57
CA LEU A 222 16.99 3.08 3.83
C LEU A 222 16.69 1.94 2.84
N GLY A 223 15.48 1.39 2.93
CA GLY A 223 14.99 0.28 2.12
C GLY A 223 15.10 -1.09 2.79
N ASP A 224 15.79 -1.22 3.92
CA ASP A 224 15.99 -2.50 4.60
C ASP A 224 14.66 -3.11 5.05
N ASN A 225 13.75 -2.32 5.65
CA ASN A 225 12.51 -2.88 6.16
C ASN A 225 11.61 -3.36 5.02
N SER A 226 11.45 -2.58 3.95
CA SER A 226 10.63 -2.99 2.80
C SER A 226 11.22 -4.20 2.08
N GLN A 227 12.55 -4.31 2.00
CA GLN A 227 13.21 -5.49 1.45
C GLN A 227 12.90 -6.73 2.29
N GLU A 228 12.97 -6.62 3.62
CA GLU A 228 12.70 -7.75 4.51
C GLU A 228 11.22 -8.12 4.55
N LEU A 229 10.31 -7.14 4.58
CA LEU A 229 8.87 -7.35 4.43
C LEU A 229 8.56 -8.07 3.10
N ARG A 230 9.23 -7.71 2.00
CA ARG A 230 9.09 -8.40 0.72
C ARG A 230 9.50 -9.86 0.82
N LYS A 231 10.63 -10.18 1.46
CA LYS A 231 11.09 -11.57 1.64
C LYS A 231 10.07 -12.39 2.44
N LEU A 232 9.56 -11.83 3.54
CA LEU A 232 8.56 -12.48 4.38
C LEU A 232 7.29 -12.82 3.59
N ILE A 233 6.78 -11.87 2.80
CA ILE A 233 5.60 -12.09 1.94
C ILE A 233 5.88 -13.17 0.90
N LEU A 234 7.02 -13.10 0.20
CA LEU A 234 7.41 -14.09 -0.82
C LEU A 234 7.51 -15.51 -0.27
N SER A 235 7.87 -15.67 1.00
CA SER A 235 8.00 -16.97 1.67
C SER A 235 6.70 -17.54 2.26
N ASP A 236 5.57 -16.82 2.21
CA ASP A 236 4.33 -17.23 2.89
C ASP A 236 3.37 -17.98 1.96
N ASP A 237 3.57 -19.30 1.84
CA ASP A 237 2.74 -20.18 0.99
C ASP A 237 1.24 -20.17 1.39
N LEU A 238 0.91 -19.95 2.67
CA LEU A 238 -0.49 -19.84 3.11
C LEU A 238 -1.14 -18.56 2.58
N PHE A 239 -0.42 -17.45 2.59
CA PHE A 239 -0.90 -16.20 2.00
C PHE A 239 -1.18 -16.36 0.52
N TYR A 240 -0.28 -16.96 -0.25
CA TYR A 240 -0.52 -17.22 -1.67
C TYR A 240 -1.75 -18.09 -1.93
N ARG A 241 -1.90 -19.20 -1.19
CA ARG A 241 -3.09 -20.06 -1.27
C ARG A 241 -4.38 -19.31 -0.91
N ALA A 242 -4.31 -18.38 0.04
CA ALA A 242 -5.46 -17.55 0.40
C ALA A 242 -5.93 -16.63 -0.74
N LEU A 243 -5.07 -16.35 -1.72
CA LEU A 243 -5.40 -15.53 -2.88
C LEU A 243 -5.96 -16.30 -4.07
N GLU A 244 -6.05 -17.64 -4.02
CA GLU A 244 -6.43 -18.51 -5.16
C GLU A 244 -7.91 -18.41 -5.61
N ASN A 245 -8.69 -17.48 -5.06
CA ASN A 245 -10.08 -17.25 -5.43
C ASN A 245 -10.23 -16.07 -6.41
N GLU A 246 -10.99 -16.23 -7.50
CA GLU A 246 -11.21 -15.17 -8.51
C GLU A 246 -11.97 -13.93 -8.00
N ASN A 247 -12.57 -13.99 -6.82
CA ASN A 247 -13.29 -12.89 -6.18
C ASN A 247 -12.55 -12.35 -4.94
N VAL A 248 -11.30 -12.77 -4.72
CA VAL A 248 -10.49 -12.32 -3.58
C VAL A 248 -10.33 -10.80 -3.62
N THR A 249 -10.49 -10.15 -2.47
CA THR A 249 -10.18 -8.73 -2.28
C THR A 249 -9.25 -8.55 -1.10
N ALA A 250 -8.45 -7.48 -1.13
CA ALA A 250 -7.57 -7.16 -0.04
C ALA A 250 -7.56 -5.65 0.24
N VAL A 251 -7.64 -5.29 1.52
CA VAL A 251 -7.28 -3.96 2.02
C VAL A 251 -5.91 -4.08 2.67
N ALA A 252 -5.02 -3.14 2.37
CA ALA A 252 -3.68 -3.11 2.91
C ALA A 252 -3.44 -1.87 3.77
N ILE A 253 -2.80 -2.05 4.93
CA ILE A 253 -2.30 -0.96 5.78
C ILE A 253 -0.81 -1.20 6.00
N GLY A 254 0.02 -0.28 5.53
CA GLY A 254 1.45 -0.21 5.82
C GLY A 254 1.77 0.89 6.82
N HIS A 255 2.78 0.66 7.67
CA HIS A 255 3.31 1.68 8.56
C HIS A 255 4.83 1.58 8.72
N SER A 256 5.52 2.73 8.70
CA SER A 256 6.91 2.88 9.12
C SER A 256 6.97 3.65 10.44
N ARG A 257 7.66 3.10 11.43
CA ARG A 257 7.63 3.58 12.83
C ARG A 257 8.95 4.21 13.23
N TRP A 258 8.86 5.36 13.87
CA TRP A 258 9.88 5.92 14.74
C TRP A 258 9.38 5.76 16.18
N ALA A 259 10.03 4.93 17.00
CA ALA A 259 9.53 4.58 18.32
C ALA A 259 9.64 5.78 19.29
N SER A 260 8.49 6.31 19.70
CA SER A 260 8.35 7.34 20.77
C SER A 260 7.98 6.68 22.10
N VAL A 261 6.91 5.88 22.11
CA VAL A 261 6.43 5.11 23.25
C VAL A 261 6.47 3.61 22.95
N GLY A 262 7.12 2.85 23.81
CA GLY A 262 7.33 1.41 23.67
C GLY A 262 8.59 1.08 22.87
N ILE A 263 9.26 -0.01 23.25
CA ILE A 263 10.56 -0.40 22.69
C ILE A 263 10.49 -0.71 21.18
N ILE A 264 11.64 -0.72 20.52
CA ILE A 264 11.77 -1.18 19.13
C ILE A 264 11.69 -2.71 19.14
N SER A 265 10.53 -3.25 18.74
CA SER A 265 10.33 -4.71 18.61
C SER A 265 9.08 -5.01 17.78
N GLU A 266 9.02 -6.20 17.18
CA GLU A 266 7.87 -6.62 16.34
C GLU A 266 6.50 -6.48 17.02
N PRO A 267 6.31 -6.84 18.32
CA PRO A 267 5.04 -6.61 19.00
C PRO A 267 4.60 -5.13 19.05
N ASN A 268 5.56 -4.21 19.01
CA ASN A 268 5.32 -2.76 19.03
C ASN A 268 5.26 -2.14 17.63
N THR A 269 5.57 -2.92 16.59
CA THR A 269 5.45 -2.50 15.20
C THR A 269 3.98 -2.47 14.77
N HIS A 270 3.56 -1.37 14.15
CA HIS A 270 2.23 -1.23 13.56
C HIS A 270 2.14 -2.00 12.24
N PRO A 271 0.94 -2.42 11.78
CA PRO A 271 -0.36 -2.25 12.43
C PRO A 271 -0.57 -3.15 13.66
N MET A 272 -1.38 -2.68 14.61
CA MET A 272 -1.75 -3.39 15.84
C MET A 272 -3.20 -3.87 15.77
N ASN A 273 -3.51 -5.01 16.41
CA ASN A 273 -4.88 -5.54 16.46
C ASN A 273 -5.61 -5.18 17.77
N SER A 274 -6.87 -5.57 17.93
CA SER A 274 -7.69 -5.32 19.12
C SER A 274 -7.56 -6.34 20.24
N GLU A 275 -6.95 -7.50 19.98
CA GLU A 275 -6.94 -8.63 20.92
C GLU A 275 -6.26 -8.30 22.25
N LEU A 276 -6.81 -8.83 23.34
CA LEU A 276 -6.33 -8.72 24.71
C LEU A 276 -6.15 -10.14 25.29
N LEU A 277 -5.50 -10.27 26.44
CA LEU A 277 -5.24 -11.56 27.07
C LEU A 277 -6.51 -12.35 27.42
N GLU A 278 -7.63 -11.67 27.63
CA GLU A 278 -8.92 -12.25 28.05
C GLU A 278 -10.07 -11.86 27.10
N SER A 279 -9.77 -11.53 25.82
CA SER A 279 -10.80 -11.22 24.83
C SER A 279 -11.23 -12.47 24.07
N GLU A 280 -12.35 -13.07 24.45
CA GLU A 280 -13.08 -14.03 23.60
C GLU A 280 -14.21 -13.30 22.86
N ASP A 281 -14.47 -13.69 21.61
CA ASP A 281 -15.58 -13.24 20.75
C ASP A 281 -15.74 -11.72 20.56
N SER A 282 -14.66 -10.94 20.73
CA SER A 282 -14.69 -9.48 20.51
C SER A 282 -14.43 -9.11 19.04
N PRO A 283 -15.09 -8.07 18.49
CA PRO A 283 -14.87 -7.62 17.12
C PRO A 283 -13.40 -7.32 16.82
N PHE A 284 -12.87 -7.94 15.76
CA PHE A 284 -11.50 -7.74 15.35
C PHE A 284 -11.32 -6.37 14.67
N VAL A 285 -10.40 -5.58 15.20
CA VAL A 285 -10.01 -4.27 14.66
C VAL A 285 -8.49 -4.24 14.53
N VAL A 286 -8.00 -3.67 13.43
CA VAL A 286 -6.59 -3.36 13.22
C VAL A 286 -6.44 -1.87 13.01
N ALA A 287 -5.39 -1.27 13.58
CA ALA A 287 -5.09 0.13 13.39
C ALA A 287 -3.59 0.39 13.28
N ALA A 288 -3.25 1.46 12.55
CA ALA A 288 -1.95 2.09 12.56
C ALA A 288 -2.12 3.57 12.89
N ALA A 289 -1.16 4.12 13.63
CA ALA A 289 -1.22 5.51 14.07
C ALA A 289 0.13 6.22 13.96
N ASN A 290 0.10 7.47 13.54
CA ASN A 290 1.22 8.40 13.66
C ASN A 290 0.97 9.31 14.85
N GLY A 291 2.01 9.59 15.63
CA GLY A 291 1.91 10.38 16.85
C GLY A 291 1.54 9.54 18.07
N ASP A 292 1.34 10.22 19.20
CA ASP A 292 1.24 9.60 20.52
C ASP A 292 -0.16 9.78 21.14
N VAL A 293 -0.67 8.74 21.78
CA VAL A 293 -1.86 8.77 22.64
C VAL A 293 -1.44 9.16 24.05
N ASP A 294 -1.51 10.45 24.40
CA ASP A 294 -0.99 10.98 25.66
C ASP A 294 -1.66 10.35 26.90
N ASN A 295 -2.95 10.01 26.80
CA ASN A 295 -3.75 9.45 27.88
C ASN A 295 -3.84 7.90 27.85
N PHE A 296 -2.95 7.20 27.12
CA PHE A 296 -3.03 5.74 26.93
C PHE A 296 -3.02 4.95 28.26
N ALA A 297 -2.24 5.38 29.24
CA ALA A 297 -2.12 4.70 30.52
C ALA A 297 -3.43 4.76 31.32
N ASP A 298 -4.11 5.91 31.30
CA ASP A 298 -5.41 6.10 31.91
C ASP A 298 -6.49 5.29 31.18
N LEU A 299 -6.49 5.31 29.84
CA LEU A 299 -7.40 4.51 29.02
C LEU A 299 -7.25 3.01 29.29
N LYS A 300 -6.00 2.52 29.34
CA LYS A 300 -5.68 1.13 29.69
C LYS A 300 -6.28 0.73 31.05
N ARG A 301 -6.14 1.60 32.06
CA ARG A 301 -6.67 1.38 33.41
C ARG A 301 -8.20 1.46 33.44
N LEU A 302 -8.78 2.54 32.92
CA LEU A 302 -10.23 2.82 32.99
C LEU A 302 -11.07 1.80 32.22
N ARG A 303 -10.54 1.25 31.14
CA ARG A 303 -11.22 0.23 30.32
C ARG A 303 -10.74 -1.19 30.58
N ASN A 304 -9.92 -1.39 31.61
CA ASN A 304 -9.35 -2.68 31.99
C ASN A 304 -8.71 -3.44 30.81
N LEU A 305 -7.92 -2.74 29.98
CA LEU A 305 -7.32 -3.32 28.77
C LEU A 305 -6.14 -4.21 29.17
N GLN A 306 -6.37 -5.53 29.24
CA GLN A 306 -5.36 -6.56 29.54
C GLN A 306 -4.46 -6.82 28.32
N ILE A 307 -3.63 -5.83 27.97
CA ILE A 307 -2.71 -5.87 26.84
C ILE A 307 -1.53 -6.82 27.14
N PRO A 308 -1.14 -7.72 26.21
CA PRO A 308 0.06 -8.56 26.33
C PRO A 308 1.32 -7.77 26.70
N LYS A 309 2.11 -8.29 27.64
CA LYS A 309 3.23 -7.57 28.26
C LYS A 309 4.29 -7.04 27.28
N LEU A 310 4.50 -7.73 26.16
CA LEU A 310 5.50 -7.31 25.15
C LEU A 310 5.02 -6.13 24.29
N ILE A 311 3.71 -5.86 24.29
CA ILE A 311 3.13 -4.70 23.62
C ILE A 311 3.11 -3.54 24.61
N THR A 312 4.05 -2.62 24.42
CA THR A 312 4.33 -1.45 25.26
C THR A 312 4.03 -0.12 24.57
N SER A 313 3.72 -0.12 23.28
CA SER A 313 3.28 1.07 22.56
C SER A 313 1.88 1.47 23.02
N ASP A 314 1.74 2.78 23.19
CA ASP A 314 0.52 3.51 23.45
C ASP A 314 -0.59 3.23 22.42
N SER A 315 -0.24 3.15 21.13
CA SER A 315 -1.21 3.04 20.02
C SER A 315 -2.08 1.77 20.07
N LYS A 316 -1.66 0.73 20.80
CA LYS A 316 -2.44 -0.51 21.02
C LYS A 316 -3.81 -0.24 21.64
N VAL A 317 -3.96 0.84 22.41
CA VAL A 317 -5.26 1.21 22.99
C VAL A 317 -6.29 1.56 21.91
N ILE A 318 -5.88 2.06 20.74
CA ILE A 318 -6.78 2.50 19.67
C ILE A 318 -7.66 1.34 19.15
N PRO A 319 -7.11 0.24 18.60
CA PRO A 319 -7.94 -0.87 18.13
C PRO A 319 -8.67 -1.59 19.27
N ALA A 320 -8.07 -1.66 20.47
CA ALA A 320 -8.71 -2.27 21.64
C ALA A 320 -9.95 -1.48 22.10
N LEU A 321 -9.86 -0.14 22.14
CA LEU A 321 -11.00 0.72 22.48
C LEU A 321 -12.11 0.62 21.44
N MET A 322 -11.77 0.64 20.15
CA MET A 322 -12.78 0.48 19.10
C MET A 322 -13.50 -0.86 19.19
N SER A 323 -12.78 -1.94 19.48
CA SER A 323 -13.39 -3.25 19.74
C SER A 323 -14.32 -3.23 20.96
N ASN A 324 -13.90 -2.62 22.09
CA ASN A 324 -14.74 -2.46 23.26
C ASN A 324 -16.01 -1.62 22.99
N GLU A 325 -15.88 -0.52 22.25
CA GLU A 325 -17.02 0.32 21.87
C GLU A 325 -18.02 -0.47 21.01
N LEU A 326 -17.54 -1.30 20.08
CA LEU A 326 -18.38 -2.20 19.29
C LEU A 326 -19.09 -3.25 20.17
N SER A 327 -18.34 -3.91 21.07
CA SER A 327 -18.91 -4.91 22.00
C SER A 327 -19.95 -4.33 22.95
N SER A 328 -19.89 -3.03 23.25
CA SER A 328 -20.84 -2.34 24.13
C SER A 328 -22.17 -1.97 23.48
N GLN A 329 -22.25 -2.04 22.14
CA GLN A 329 -23.47 -1.69 21.42
C GLN A 329 -24.53 -2.77 21.57
N HIS A 330 -25.77 -2.32 21.73
CA HIS A 330 -26.94 -3.20 21.83
C HIS A 330 -27.73 -3.08 20.52
N GLY A 331 -27.95 -4.21 19.84
CA GLY A 331 -28.72 -4.27 18.58
C GLY A 331 -27.89 -4.69 17.37
N SER A 332 -28.59 -5.05 16.29
CA SER A 332 -28.00 -5.43 14.99
C SER A 332 -28.68 -4.66 13.86
N PRO A 333 -27.95 -4.08 12.90
CA PRO A 333 -26.48 -4.13 12.77
C PRO A 333 -25.74 -3.18 13.73
N LEU A 334 -24.48 -3.49 14.05
CA LEU A 334 -23.59 -2.62 14.82
C LEU A 334 -23.26 -1.33 14.03
N ASP A 335 -23.20 -0.20 14.72
CA ASP A 335 -22.77 1.09 14.19
C ASP A 335 -21.25 1.25 14.30
N LEU A 336 -20.55 0.82 13.24
CA LEU A 336 -19.10 0.88 13.16
C LEU A 336 -18.56 2.32 13.13
N ASP A 337 -19.32 3.24 12.52
CA ASP A 337 -18.90 4.63 12.33
C ASP A 337 -18.92 5.36 13.68
N GLU A 338 -19.96 5.11 14.48
CA GLU A 338 -20.06 5.66 15.82
C GLU A 338 -19.04 5.06 16.77
N ALA A 339 -18.76 3.74 16.69
CA ALA A 339 -17.70 3.13 17.50
C ALA A 339 -16.33 3.76 17.21
N PHE A 340 -16.01 4.02 15.94
CA PHE A 340 -14.78 4.71 15.56
C PHE A 340 -14.76 6.15 16.07
N ARG A 341 -15.86 6.92 15.91
CA ARG A 341 -15.95 8.30 16.41
C ARG A 341 -15.77 8.38 17.93
N LYS A 342 -16.46 7.54 18.69
CA LYS A 342 -16.33 7.47 20.16
C LYS A 342 -14.92 7.13 20.58
N THR A 343 -14.31 6.15 19.91
CA THR A 343 -12.90 5.82 20.13
C THR A 343 -12.02 7.06 19.97
N VAL A 344 -12.08 7.74 18.83
CA VAL A 344 -11.27 8.93 18.54
C VAL A 344 -11.52 10.07 19.55
N GLN A 345 -12.76 10.27 19.99
CA GLN A 345 -13.12 11.30 20.96
C GLN A 345 -12.49 11.09 22.34
N THR A 346 -12.21 9.84 22.72
CA THR A 346 -11.56 9.51 24.01
C THR A 346 -10.04 9.71 24.01
N LEU A 347 -9.44 9.88 22.82
CA LEU A 347 -7.99 10.01 22.70
C LEU A 347 -7.54 11.46 22.92
N ASP A 348 -6.54 11.62 23.78
CA ASP A 348 -5.77 12.85 23.93
C ASP A 348 -4.42 12.69 23.25
N GLY A 349 -3.92 13.80 22.71
CA GLY A 349 -2.66 13.84 21.95
C GLY A 349 -2.84 14.28 20.51
N SER A 350 -1.78 14.08 19.72
CA SER A 350 -1.73 14.50 18.32
C SER A 350 -1.50 13.28 17.42
N ILE A 351 -2.58 12.78 16.83
CA ILE A 351 -2.61 11.44 16.22
C ILE A 351 -3.29 11.49 14.85
N ALA A 352 -2.69 10.82 13.87
CA ALA A 352 -3.38 10.39 12.65
C ALA A 352 -3.60 8.88 12.72
N ILE A 353 -4.83 8.44 12.48
CA ILE A 353 -5.26 7.05 12.68
C ILE A 353 -5.79 6.51 11.37
N ILE A 354 -5.37 5.31 11.00
CA ILE A 354 -6.07 4.46 10.03
C ILE A 354 -6.49 3.18 10.75
N ALA A 355 -7.75 2.78 10.60
CA ALA A 355 -8.27 1.54 11.15
C ALA A 355 -9.09 0.74 10.12
N ASN A 356 -9.15 -0.57 10.31
CA ASN A 356 -9.95 -1.52 9.55
C ASN A 356 -10.52 -2.58 10.50
N THR A 357 -11.63 -3.22 10.14
CA THR A 357 -12.30 -4.22 10.99
C THR A 357 -12.75 -5.43 10.19
N GLY A 358 -12.73 -6.60 10.83
CA GLY A 358 -13.28 -7.84 10.27
C GLY A 358 -14.77 -7.80 9.97
N LEU A 359 -15.53 -6.88 10.59
CA LEU A 359 -16.97 -6.74 10.36
C LEU A 359 -17.31 -6.08 9.02
N LYS A 360 -16.43 -5.19 8.55
CA LYS A 360 -16.56 -4.50 7.25
C LYS A 360 -15.19 -4.37 6.59
N PRO A 361 -14.62 -5.50 6.14
CA PRO A 361 -13.20 -5.57 5.76
C PRO A 361 -12.81 -4.65 4.60
N GLU A 362 -13.75 -4.27 3.73
CA GLU A 362 -13.51 -3.36 2.61
C GLU A 362 -13.44 -1.87 3.01
N LYS A 363 -13.80 -1.52 4.25
CA LYS A 363 -13.89 -0.14 4.72
C LYS A 363 -12.67 0.26 5.55
N LEU A 364 -12.06 1.39 5.20
CA LEU A 364 -11.05 2.06 6.00
C LEU A 364 -11.68 3.22 6.79
N TYR A 365 -11.27 3.34 8.05
CA TYR A 365 -11.59 4.46 8.92
C TYR A 365 -10.36 5.33 9.09
N MET A 366 -10.55 6.64 9.03
CA MET A 366 -9.46 7.61 9.10
C MET A 366 -9.85 8.76 10.00
N ALA A 367 -8.93 9.21 10.86
CA ALA A 367 -9.14 10.37 11.71
C ALA A 367 -7.85 11.15 11.95
N LEU A 368 -8.02 12.46 12.18
CA LEU A 368 -7.01 13.32 12.78
C LEU A 368 -7.54 13.82 14.12
N ARG A 369 -6.68 13.74 15.14
CA ARG A 369 -6.93 14.27 16.49
C ARG A 369 -5.72 15.11 16.89
N GLY A 370 -5.94 16.31 17.44
CA GLY A 370 -4.86 17.26 17.73
C GLY A 370 -4.33 17.97 16.49
N SER A 371 -3.13 18.57 16.58
CA SER A 371 -2.65 19.58 15.59
C SER A 371 -1.27 19.32 14.99
N GLY A 372 -0.66 18.14 15.17
CA GLY A 372 0.71 17.83 14.72
C GLY A 372 0.83 16.73 13.65
N GLN A 373 -0.28 16.09 13.25
CA GLN A 373 -0.27 15.04 12.23
C GLN A 373 -1.06 15.44 10.98
N GLY A 374 -0.76 14.82 9.85
CA GLY A 374 -1.43 15.05 8.57
C GLY A 374 -1.94 13.75 7.96
N LEU A 375 -3.04 13.85 7.21
CA LEU A 375 -3.64 12.73 6.47
C LEU A 375 -4.12 13.26 5.12
N TYR A 376 -3.82 12.51 4.06
CA TYR A 376 -4.19 12.85 2.69
C TYR A 376 -4.92 11.66 2.08
N VAL A 377 -5.95 11.95 1.27
CA VAL A 377 -6.72 10.93 0.55
C VAL A 377 -6.50 11.14 -0.94
N GLY A 378 -5.93 10.14 -1.59
CA GLY A 378 -5.84 10.07 -3.05
C GLY A 378 -6.96 9.21 -3.60
N LEU A 379 -7.65 9.70 -4.62
CA LEU A 379 -8.62 8.93 -5.40
C LEU A 379 -8.01 8.65 -6.76
N SER A 380 -8.09 7.39 -7.20
CA SER A 380 -7.67 6.94 -8.51
C SER A 380 -8.82 6.21 -9.16
N ASP A 381 -9.09 6.57 -10.42
CA ASP A 381 -10.06 5.90 -11.28
C ASP A 381 -9.54 4.55 -11.82
#